data_AF-A0A7W0PHG7-F1
#
_entry.id   AF-A0A7W0PHG7-F1
#
_cell.length_a   1.000
_cell.length_b   1.000
_cell.length_c   1.000
_cell.angle_alpha   90.00
_cell.angle_beta   90.00
_cell.angle_gamma   90.00
#
_symmetry.space_group_name_H-M   'P 1'
#
loop_
_entity.id
_entity.type
_entity.pdbx_description
1 polymer ?
#
loop_
_entity_poly.entity_id
_entity_poly.type
_entity_poly.pdbx_seq_one_letter_code
_entity_poly.pdbx_strand_id
1 'polypeptide(L)'
;MAERLRVWLERGERGYHLRDAATGDPVRWEDPRIRVIPVAGVSYRPEVLDDPSSDPGRRLSLVPEPENPHDPNAVAIYNEDRTLQLGYVPAAVTPELRGDEQAVSLWRVDGGLRVLIAPGEAWIGAPR
;
A
#
# COMPACT_ATOMS: atom_id res chain seq x y z
N MET A 1 6.22 25.66 -1.92
CA MET A 1 5.53 24.46 -2.43
C MET A 1 6.47 23.28 -2.20
N ALA A 2 6.05 22.28 -1.42
CA ALA A 2 6.80 21.03 -1.37
C ALA A 2 6.71 20.38 -2.75
N GLU A 3 7.82 19.86 -3.26
CA GLU A 3 7.84 19.16 -4.53
C GLU A 3 6.94 17.92 -4.44
N ARG A 4 6.08 17.73 -5.44
CA ARG A 4 5.13 16.61 -5.47
C ARG A 4 5.93 15.32 -5.49
N LEU A 5 5.66 14.40 -4.57
CA LEU A 5 6.37 13.12 -4.49
C LEU A 5 6.19 12.34 -5.80
N ARG A 6 7.30 11.88 -6.39
CA ARG A 6 7.29 11.06 -7.61
C ARG A 6 8.12 9.81 -7.39
N VAL A 7 7.47 8.66 -7.40
CA VAL A 7 8.10 7.36 -7.13
C VAL A 7 8.01 6.47 -8.35
N TRP A 8 9.15 5.89 -8.73
CA TRP A 8 9.23 4.78 -9.66
C TRP A 8 9.27 3.45 -8.90
N LEU A 9 8.45 2.50 -9.33
CA LEU A 9 8.51 1.11 -8.88
C LEU A 9 9.53 0.35 -9.74
N GLU A 10 10.70 0.05 -9.19
CA GLU A 10 11.76 -0.71 -9.86
C GLU A 10 11.61 -2.20 -9.53
N ARG A 11 11.53 -3.06 -10.55
CA ARG A 11 11.33 -4.50 -10.37
C ARG A 11 12.53 -5.13 -9.66
N GLY A 12 12.26 -5.74 -8.51
CA GLY A 12 13.18 -6.61 -7.78
C GLY A 12 12.78 -8.08 -7.88
N GLU A 13 13.53 -8.95 -7.22
CA GLU A 13 13.31 -10.42 -7.25
C GLU A 13 11.94 -10.84 -6.67
N ARG A 14 11.45 -10.12 -5.65
CA ARG A 14 10.22 -10.48 -4.89
C ARG A 14 9.12 -9.41 -4.93
N GLY A 15 9.26 -8.38 -5.78
CA GLY A 15 8.32 -7.26 -5.88
C GLY A 15 8.99 -5.97 -6.35
N TYR A 16 8.72 -4.82 -5.72
CA TYR A 16 9.22 -3.52 -6.21
C TYR A 16 10.04 -2.74 -5.18
N HIS A 17 11.20 -2.22 -5.61
CA HIS A 17 11.93 -1.18 -4.89
C HIS A 17 11.42 0.21 -5.29
N LEU A 18 11.60 1.18 -4.40
CA LEU A 18 11.15 2.55 -4.63
C LEU A 18 12.33 3.41 -5.06
N ARG A 19 12.16 4.17 -6.14
CA ARG A 19 13.13 5.12 -6.69
C ARG A 19 12.51 6.50 -6.77
N ASP A 20 13.25 7.54 -6.43
CA ASP A 20 12.83 8.91 -6.72
C ASP A 20 12.86 9.10 -8.24
N ALA A 21 11.75 9.53 -8.83
CA ALA A 21 11.65 9.62 -10.29
C ALA A 21 12.46 10.78 -10.89
N ALA A 22 12.84 11.77 -10.08
CA ALA A 22 13.64 12.91 -10.52
C ALA A 22 15.14 12.59 -10.48
N THR A 23 15.60 11.92 -9.42
CA THR A 23 17.04 11.68 -9.22
C THR A 23 17.48 10.24 -9.54
N GLY A 24 16.56 9.28 -9.50
CA GLY A 24 16.89 7.84 -9.59
C GLY A 24 17.45 7.26 -8.28
N ASP A 25 17.51 8.04 -7.21
CA ASP A 25 18.00 7.56 -5.92
C ASP A 25 16.99 6.61 -5.26
N PRO A 26 17.44 5.63 -4.47
CA PRO A 26 16.54 4.79 -3.69
C PRO A 26 15.73 5.61 -2.68
N VAL A 27 14.41 5.40 -2.65
CA VAL A 27 13.54 5.91 -1.58
C VAL A 27 13.47 4.86 -0.48
N ARG A 28 13.94 5.22 0.71
CA ARG A 28 13.92 4.35 1.90
C ARG A 28 12.49 4.18 2.41
N TRP A 29 12.21 3.06 3.05
CA TRP A 29 10.87 2.77 3.57
C TRP A 29 10.49 3.68 4.75
N GLU A 30 11.49 4.21 5.44
CA GLU A 30 11.36 5.19 6.52
C GLU A 30 11.22 6.63 6.00
N ASP A 31 11.16 6.84 4.68
CA ASP A 31 10.92 8.17 4.12
C ASP A 31 9.57 8.69 4.65
N PRO A 32 9.56 9.84 5.36
CA PRO A 32 8.38 10.31 6.07
C PRO A 32 7.21 10.67 5.14
N ARG A 33 7.47 10.83 3.83
CA ARG A 33 6.47 11.16 2.81
C ARG A 33 5.63 9.96 2.38
N ILE A 34 6.04 8.74 2.73
CA ILE A 34 5.33 7.50 2.39
C ILE A 34 5.13 6.63 3.64
N ARG A 35 4.39 5.55 3.46
CA ARG A 35 4.30 4.44 4.42
C ARG A 35 4.45 3.13 3.67
N VAL A 36 5.34 2.27 4.16
CA VAL A 36 5.50 0.90 3.66
C VAL A 36 5.12 -0.06 4.79
N ILE A 37 3.91 -0.61 4.72
CA ILE A 37 3.29 -1.29 5.85
C ILE A 37 2.99 -2.76 5.56
N PRO A 38 3.03 -3.64 6.56
CA PRO A 38 2.41 -4.96 6.45
C PRO A 38 0.89 -4.82 6.52
N VAL A 39 0.16 -5.54 5.67
CA VAL A 39 -1.30 -5.62 5.76
C VAL A 39 -1.68 -6.44 6.98
N ALA A 40 -2.46 -5.84 7.88
CA ALA A 40 -2.94 -6.51 9.08
C ALA A 40 -4.06 -7.51 8.73
N GLY A 41 -4.05 -8.66 9.41
CA GLY A 41 -5.08 -9.69 9.27
C GLY A 41 -5.00 -10.55 8.00
N VAL A 42 -4.05 -10.30 7.10
CA VAL A 42 -3.89 -11.05 5.84
C VAL A 42 -3.63 -12.54 6.07
N SER A 43 -2.94 -12.90 7.16
CA SER A 43 -2.66 -14.29 7.51
C SER A 43 -3.90 -15.12 7.87
N TYR A 44 -5.02 -14.47 8.21
CA TYR A 44 -6.30 -15.14 8.44
C TYR A 44 -7.07 -15.42 7.15
N ARG A 45 -6.54 -14.97 6.00
CA ARG A 45 -7.14 -15.11 4.68
C ARG A 45 -6.03 -15.48 3.67
N PRO A 46 -5.37 -16.63 3.80
CA PRO A 46 -4.27 -16.98 2.90
C PRO A 46 -4.67 -16.97 1.41
N GLU A 47 -5.92 -17.29 1.10
CA GLU A 47 -6.45 -17.34 -0.27
C GLU A 47 -6.47 -15.99 -1.00
N VAL A 48 -6.52 -14.84 -0.29
CA VAL A 48 -6.42 -13.52 -0.95
C VAL A 48 -5.02 -13.21 -1.46
N LEU A 49 -3.99 -13.90 -0.95
CA LEU A 49 -2.63 -13.79 -1.45
C LEU A 49 -2.40 -14.56 -2.75
N ASP A 50 -3.28 -15.49 -3.10
CA ASP A 50 -3.19 -16.22 -4.37
C ASP A 50 -3.88 -15.47 -5.52
N ASP A 51 -4.71 -14.48 -5.21
CA ASP A 51 -5.46 -13.69 -6.21
C ASP A 51 -4.55 -12.68 -6.95
N PRO A 52 -4.47 -12.69 -8.29
CA PRO A 52 -3.61 -11.78 -9.07
C PRO A 52 -3.89 -10.28 -8.86
N SER A 53 -5.05 -9.90 -8.35
CA SER A 53 -5.37 -8.50 -8.01
C SER A 53 -4.58 -7.99 -6.80
N SER A 54 -3.94 -8.89 -6.03
CA SER A 54 -2.99 -8.54 -4.96
C SER A 54 -1.51 -8.66 -5.38
N ASP A 55 -1.22 -8.99 -6.65
CA ASP A 55 0.15 -9.09 -7.17
C ASP A 55 0.92 -7.78 -6.93
N PRO A 56 2.25 -7.81 -6.75
CA PRO A 56 3.05 -6.59 -6.72
C PRO A 56 2.70 -5.66 -7.89
N GLY A 57 2.61 -4.37 -7.61
CA GLY A 57 2.35 -3.30 -8.58
C GLY A 57 0.87 -3.04 -8.82
N ARG A 58 -0.02 -3.89 -8.30
CA ARG A 58 -1.47 -3.65 -8.37
C ARG A 58 -1.89 -2.50 -7.49
N ARG A 59 -2.79 -1.67 -8.01
CA ARG A 59 -3.47 -0.62 -7.25
C ARG A 59 -4.41 -1.26 -6.23
N LEU A 60 -4.51 -0.63 -5.08
CA LEU A 60 -5.35 -1.06 -3.98
C LEU A 60 -6.26 0.08 -3.54
N SER A 61 -7.44 -0.26 -3.03
CA SER A 61 -8.40 0.68 -2.47
C SER A 61 -8.27 0.72 -0.94
N LEU A 62 -8.13 1.92 -0.37
CA LEU A 62 -8.26 2.18 1.05
C LEU A 62 -9.70 2.61 1.35
N VAL A 63 -10.37 1.90 2.26
CA VAL A 63 -11.79 2.14 2.57
C VAL A 63 -11.95 2.28 4.09
N PRO A 64 -12.25 3.49 4.60
CA PRO A 64 -12.58 3.69 6.00
C PRO A 64 -13.85 2.93 6.40
N GLU A 65 -13.84 2.32 7.59
CA GLU A 65 -14.98 1.62 8.18
C GLU A 65 -15.37 2.25 9.53
N PRO A 66 -16.00 3.44 9.54
CA PRO A 66 -16.35 4.14 10.78
C PRO A 66 -17.36 3.38 11.67
N GLU A 67 -18.09 2.43 11.08
CA GLU A 67 -19.05 1.57 11.77
C GLU A 67 -18.43 0.24 12.22
N ASN A 68 -17.12 0.03 12.05
CA ASN A 68 -16.46 -1.19 12.47
C ASN A 68 -16.58 -1.36 14.00
N PRO A 69 -17.12 -2.48 14.49
CA PRO A 69 -17.43 -2.66 15.91
C PRO A 69 -16.20 -2.79 16.81
N HIS A 70 -15.02 -3.05 16.23
CA HIS A 70 -13.77 -3.23 16.96
C HIS A 70 -12.92 -1.96 17.00
N ASP A 71 -12.86 -1.22 15.89
CA ASP A 71 -12.10 0.02 15.79
C ASP A 71 -12.77 0.98 14.78
N PRO A 72 -13.38 2.09 15.24
CA PRO A 72 -14.04 3.05 14.34
C PRO A 72 -13.07 3.82 13.44
N ASN A 73 -11.75 3.70 13.66
CA ASN A 73 -10.77 4.27 12.75
C ASN A 73 -10.35 3.28 11.66
N ALA A 74 -10.79 2.02 11.70
CA ALA A 74 -10.30 0.97 10.81
C ALA A 74 -10.35 1.39 9.33
N VAL A 75 -9.25 1.14 8.61
CA VAL A 75 -9.17 1.32 7.17
C VAL A 75 -8.89 -0.03 6.52
N ALA A 76 -9.90 -0.54 5.83
CA ALA A 76 -9.79 -1.78 5.07
C ALA A 76 -8.98 -1.56 3.78
N ILE A 77 -8.19 -2.57 3.43
CA ILE A 77 -7.42 -2.62 2.18
C ILE A 77 -8.10 -3.62 1.27
N TYR A 78 -8.59 -3.13 0.13
CA TYR A 78 -9.21 -3.91 -0.93
C TYR A 78 -8.32 -3.93 -2.18
N ASN A 79 -8.58 -4.89 -3.07
CA ASN A 79 -8.17 -4.75 -4.46
C ASN A 79 -8.78 -3.49 -5.11
N GLU A 80 -8.27 -3.11 -6.28
CA GLU A 80 -8.69 -1.89 -6.98
C GLU A 80 -10.21 -1.80 -7.14
N ASP A 81 -10.85 -2.89 -7.60
CA ASP A 81 -12.29 -2.97 -7.87
C ASP A 81 -13.17 -3.07 -6.62
N ARG A 82 -12.58 -3.14 -5.41
CA ARG A 82 -13.29 -3.29 -4.13
C ARG A 82 -14.17 -4.55 -4.04
N THR A 83 -13.77 -5.61 -4.74
CA THR A 83 -14.45 -6.91 -4.72
C THR A 83 -13.82 -7.88 -3.74
N LEU A 84 -12.57 -7.65 -3.34
CA LEU A 84 -11.78 -8.55 -2.49
C LEU A 84 -11.04 -7.77 -1.41
N GLN A 85 -11.36 -8.04 -0.14
CA GLN A 85 -10.70 -7.42 1.01
C GLN A 85 -9.45 -8.21 1.41
N LEU A 86 -8.28 -7.59 1.24
CA LEU A 86 -6.97 -8.17 1.51
C LEU A 86 -6.58 -8.11 2.99
N GLY A 87 -7.16 -7.17 3.74
CA GLY A 87 -6.93 -6.99 5.17
C GLY A 87 -7.15 -5.53 5.59
N TYR A 88 -6.36 -5.05 6.54
CA TYR A 88 -6.48 -3.70 7.09
C TYR A 88 -5.13 -2.98 7.15
N VAL A 89 -5.19 -1.65 7.16
CA VAL A 89 -4.08 -0.82 7.64
C VAL A 89 -3.86 -1.14 9.13
N PRO A 90 -2.61 -1.34 9.60
CA PRO A 90 -2.36 -1.52 11.02
C PRO A 90 -2.92 -0.36 11.85
N ALA A 91 -3.55 -0.66 12.98
CA ALA A 91 -4.15 0.34 13.86
C ALA A 91 -3.16 1.46 14.27
N ALA A 92 -1.87 1.14 14.41
CA ALA A 92 -0.83 2.11 14.73
C ALA A 92 -0.56 3.14 13.61
N VAL A 93 -0.85 2.80 12.34
CA VAL A 93 -0.61 3.67 11.18
C VAL A 93 -1.86 4.46 10.80
N THR A 94 -3.04 3.90 11.11
CA THR A 94 -4.32 4.46 10.66
C THR A 94 -4.56 5.92 11.08
N PRO A 95 -4.23 6.36 12.32
CA PRO A 95 -4.36 7.76 12.73
C PRO A 95 -3.49 8.76 11.93
N GLU A 96 -2.51 8.26 11.18
CA GLU A 96 -1.61 9.09 10.37
C GLU A 96 -2.16 9.32 8.96
N LEU A 97 -3.21 8.62 8.57
CA LEU A 97 -3.88 8.76 7.27
C LEU A 97 -4.81 9.98 7.27
N ARG A 98 -4.84 10.65 6.12
CA ARG A 98 -5.65 11.85 5.84
C ARG A 98 -6.91 11.51 5.07
N GLY A 99 -6.98 10.32 4.47
CA GLY A 99 -8.13 9.79 3.74
C GLY A 99 -8.09 10.07 2.22
N ASP A 100 -7.06 10.75 1.73
CA ASP A 100 -6.83 11.01 0.30
C ASP A 100 -5.70 10.16 -0.29
N GLU A 101 -5.10 9.27 0.49
CA GLU A 101 -3.97 8.46 0.06
C GLU A 101 -4.33 7.45 -1.04
N GLN A 102 -3.33 7.11 -1.84
CA GLN A 102 -3.37 5.99 -2.78
C GLN A 102 -2.51 4.83 -2.25
N ALA A 103 -2.88 3.61 -2.63
CA ALA A 103 -2.17 2.40 -2.22
C ALA A 103 -1.74 1.51 -3.40
N VAL A 104 -0.59 0.86 -3.26
CA VAL A 104 -0.03 -0.10 -4.24
C VAL A 104 0.56 -1.30 -3.53
N SER A 105 0.26 -2.51 -3.99
CA SER A 105 0.93 -3.75 -3.56
C SER A 105 2.43 -3.68 -3.89
N LEU A 106 3.32 -3.91 -2.92
CA LEU A 106 4.78 -3.87 -3.15
C LEU A 106 5.43 -5.25 -3.19
N TRP A 107 5.15 -6.10 -2.21
CA TRP A 107 5.72 -7.45 -2.11
C TRP A 107 4.71 -8.42 -1.52
N ARG A 108 4.75 -9.66 -2.02
CA ARG A 108 4.26 -10.81 -1.27
C ARG A 108 5.43 -11.40 -0.49
N VAL A 109 5.22 -11.58 0.80
CA VAL A 109 6.10 -12.35 1.67
C VAL A 109 5.37 -13.63 2.05
N ASP A 110 6.09 -14.64 2.53
CA ASP A 110 5.45 -15.86 2.99
C ASP A 110 4.38 -15.53 4.06
N GLY A 111 3.12 -15.85 3.75
CA GLY A 111 1.95 -15.52 4.57
C GLY A 111 1.62 -14.03 4.74
N GLY A 112 2.15 -13.12 3.92
CA GLY A 112 1.94 -11.68 4.10
C GLY A 112 1.99 -10.82 2.84
N LEU A 113 1.46 -9.60 2.98
CA LEU A 113 1.41 -8.58 1.94
C LEU A 113 1.98 -7.27 2.47
N ARG A 114 2.82 -6.62 1.68
CA ARG A 114 3.35 -5.28 1.96
C ARG A 114 2.80 -4.28 0.96
N VAL A 115 2.37 -3.13 1.46
CA VAL A 115 1.70 -2.09 0.67
C VAL A 115 2.42 -0.77 0.84
N LEU A 116 2.61 -0.06 -0.28
CA LEU A 116 2.94 1.35 -0.31
C LEU A 116 1.66 2.15 -0.13
N ILE A 117 1.64 3.05 0.83
CA ILE A 117 0.66 4.13 0.94
C ILE A 117 1.40 5.44 0.72
N ALA A 118 0.87 6.27 -0.18
CA ALA A 118 1.42 7.58 -0.51
C ALA A 118 0.29 8.61 -0.63
N PRO A 119 0.59 9.91 -0.51
CA PRO A 119 -0.40 10.96 -0.74
C PRO A 119 -1.13 10.78 -2.08
N GLY A 120 -2.43 11.11 -2.17
CA GLY A 120 -3.22 10.94 -3.39
C GLY A 120 -2.67 11.71 -4.58
N GLU A 121 -1.98 12.80 -4.32
CA GLU A 121 -1.31 13.62 -5.32
C GLU A 121 0.05 13.06 -5.75
N ALA A 122 0.62 12.08 -5.04
CA ALA A 122 1.89 11.49 -5.44
C ALA A 122 1.77 10.84 -6.83
N TRP A 123 2.81 10.97 -7.63
CA TRP A 123 2.90 10.20 -8.86
C TRP A 123 3.61 8.88 -8.57
N ILE A 124 2.95 7.76 -8.86
CA ILE A 124 3.54 6.42 -8.78
C ILE A 124 3.51 5.82 -10.18
N GLY A 125 4.69 5.61 -10.75
CA GLY A 125 4.83 4.97 -12.04
C GLY A 125 4.86 3.44 -11.94
N ALA A 126 4.19 2.76 -12.88
CA ALA A 126 4.27 1.31 -13.05
C ALA A 126 5.56 0.84 -13.76
N PRO A 127 6.20 -0.25 -13.32
CA PRO A 127 7.46 -0.72 -13.89
C PRO A 127 7.33 -0.99 -15.40
N ARG A 128 8.40 -0.70 -16.14
CA ARG A 128 8.61 -1.23 -17.49
C ARG A 128 8.93 -2.72 -17.44
#